data_AF-A0A8D8AN34-F1
#
_entry.id   AF-A0A8D8AN34-F1
#
_cell.length_a   1.000
_cell.length_b   1.000
_cell.length_c   1.000
_cell.angle_alpha   90.00
_cell.angle_beta   90.00
_cell.angle_gamma   90.00
#
_symmetry.space_group_name_H-M   'P 1'
#
loop_
_entity.id
_entity.type
_entity.pdbx_description
1 polymer ?
#
loop_
_entity_poly.entity_id
_entity_poly.type
_entity_poly.pdbx_seq_one_letter_code
_entity_poly.pdbx_strand_id
1 'polypeptide(L)'
;QAQPPGVRLNEMNIQLLSAGLHRQVFGDAAKQQKVDTSKLESLRKELTRHGIPLDNPDIRPDVDFRLPRLRGVGIEEHFFNVAQEQSKPYRDLLEALVVGDVPSTPKEWSEEPGWTCYDPLRGAVSVPYPEDTALVFDVEVCVPAGAAPVMAT
;
A
#
# COMPACT_ATOMS: atom_id res chain seq x y z
N GLN A 1 -26.62 12.77 34.45
CA GLN A 1 -27.37 12.75 33.16
C GLN A 1 -27.26 11.33 32.62
N ALA A 2 -28.37 10.74 32.16
CA ALA A 2 -28.40 9.36 31.68
C ALA A 2 -27.73 9.27 30.29
N GLN A 3 -26.78 8.35 30.15
CA GLN A 3 -26.12 8.06 28.88
C GLN A 3 -27.18 7.66 27.83
N PRO A 4 -27.18 8.25 26.63
CA PRO A 4 -28.08 7.81 25.57
C PRO A 4 -27.77 6.34 25.23
N PRO A 5 -28.80 5.49 25.09
CA PRO A 5 -28.60 4.05 24.86
C PRO A 5 -27.87 3.84 23.54
N GLY A 6 -26.72 3.17 23.58
CA GLY A 6 -25.97 2.73 22.39
C GLY A 6 -24.60 3.38 22.18
N VAL A 7 -24.25 4.44 22.91
CA VAL A 7 -22.94 5.09 22.74
C VAL A 7 -21.82 4.21 23.30
N ARG A 8 -20.88 3.86 22.43
CA ARG A 8 -19.69 3.07 22.79
C ARG A 8 -18.56 4.03 23.15
N LEU A 9 -18.05 3.92 24.36
CA LEU A 9 -16.91 4.69 24.85
C LEU A 9 -15.74 3.73 25.16
N ASN A 10 -14.51 4.22 25.05
CA ASN A 10 -13.35 3.52 25.58
C ASN A 10 -13.06 3.92 27.04
N GLU A 11 -11.97 3.39 27.61
CA GLU A 11 -11.52 3.60 28.99
C GLU A 11 -11.12 5.05 29.32
N MET A 12 -11.00 5.90 28.29
CA MET A 12 -10.69 7.33 28.35
C MET A 12 -11.92 8.20 28.03
N ASN A 13 -13.13 7.63 28.01
CA ASN A 13 -14.38 8.31 27.65
C ASN A 13 -14.41 8.87 26.21
N ILE A 14 -13.58 8.35 25.30
CA ILE A 14 -13.63 8.74 23.89
C ILE A 14 -14.70 7.92 23.17
N GLN A 15 -15.55 8.60 22.40
CA GLN A 15 -16.56 7.95 21.57
C GLN A 15 -15.93 7.13 20.45
N LEU A 16 -16.28 5.84 20.43
CA LEU A 16 -15.90 4.88 19.40
C LEU A 16 -16.93 4.89 18.26
N LEU A 17 -16.59 4.23 17.15
CA LEU A 17 -17.52 4.02 16.04
C LEU A 17 -18.85 3.42 16.51
N SER A 18 -19.95 3.82 15.86
CA SER A 18 -21.27 3.24 16.07
C SER A 18 -21.20 1.72 15.94
N ALA A 19 -22.05 0.98 16.66
CA ALA A 19 -21.98 -0.49 16.68
C ALA A 19 -22.13 -1.09 15.26
N GLY A 20 -22.97 -0.47 14.42
CA GLY A 20 -23.16 -0.88 13.03
C GLY A 20 -21.92 -0.66 12.16
N LEU A 21 -21.28 0.50 12.24
CA LEU A 21 -20.07 0.79 11.48
C LEU A 21 -18.88 -0.02 11.98
N HIS A 22 -18.74 -0.17 13.29
CA HIS A 22 -17.69 -0.99 13.89
C HIS A 22 -17.72 -2.44 13.41
N ARG A 23 -18.90 -3.07 13.37
CA ARG A 23 -19.05 -4.44 12.82
C ARG A 23 -18.67 -4.53 11.35
N GLN A 24 -18.95 -3.49 10.56
CA GLN A 24 -18.59 -3.48 9.14
C GLN A 24 -17.07 -3.36 8.92
N VAL A 25 -16.35 -2.67 9.80
CA VAL A 25 -14.89 -2.44 9.66
C VAL A 25 -14.05 -3.56 10.29
N PHE A 26 -14.47 -4.05 11.46
CA PHE A 26 -13.69 -4.98 12.30
C PHE A 26 -14.33 -6.36 12.46
N GLY A 27 -15.49 -6.59 11.84
CA GLY A 27 -16.26 -7.82 11.99
C GLY A 27 -16.82 -8.02 13.40
N ASP A 28 -17.35 -9.22 13.65
CA ASP A 28 -17.90 -9.61 14.96
C ASP A 28 -16.83 -10.11 15.94
N ALA A 29 -15.61 -10.37 15.45
CA ALA A 29 -14.50 -10.94 16.23
C ALA A 29 -13.56 -9.88 16.84
N ALA A 30 -13.94 -8.59 16.79
CA ALA A 30 -13.15 -7.50 17.36
C ALA A 30 -12.95 -7.69 18.87
N LYS A 31 -11.85 -8.34 19.25
CA LYS A 31 -11.46 -8.55 20.64
C LYS A 31 -11.12 -7.20 21.24
N GLN A 32 -11.93 -6.75 22.21
CA GLN A 32 -11.51 -5.67 23.08
C GLN A 32 -10.31 -6.17 23.90
N GLN A 33 -9.11 -5.67 23.58
CA GLN A 33 -7.95 -5.92 24.40
C GLN A 33 -8.15 -5.19 25.73
N LYS A 34 -8.13 -5.93 26.84
CA LYS A 34 -8.12 -5.31 28.15
C LYS A 34 -6.79 -4.61 28.35
N VAL A 35 -6.84 -3.30 28.56
CA VAL A 35 -5.67 -2.51 28.90
C VAL A 35 -5.33 -2.71 30.37
N ASP A 36 -4.04 -2.85 30.67
CA ASP A 36 -3.54 -2.91 32.05
C ASP A 36 -3.92 -1.63 32.82
N THR A 37 -4.45 -1.81 34.03
CA THR A 37 -4.82 -0.74 34.95
C THR A 37 -3.69 0.25 35.22
N SER A 38 -2.44 -0.21 35.31
CA SER A 38 -1.29 0.66 35.54
C SER A 38 -1.05 1.63 34.38
N LYS A 39 -1.27 1.17 33.15
CA LYS A 39 -1.16 1.98 31.93
C LYS A 39 -2.31 2.96 31.82
N LEU A 40 -3.52 2.56 32.22
CA LEU A 40 -4.69 3.43 32.18
C LEU A 40 -4.49 4.69 33.03
N GLU A 41 -3.95 4.56 34.25
CA GLU A 41 -3.67 5.72 35.11
C GLU A 41 -2.62 6.66 34.50
N SER A 42 -1.54 6.11 33.94
CA SER A 42 -0.51 6.91 33.27
C SER A 42 -1.10 7.70 32.10
N LEU A 43 -1.89 7.05 31.24
CA LEU A 43 -2.54 7.69 30.10
C LEU A 43 -3.52 8.79 30.55
N ARG A 44 -4.31 8.54 31.60
CA ARG A 44 -5.23 9.56 32.15
C ARG A 44 -4.49 10.78 32.66
N LYS A 45 -3.34 10.58 33.31
CA LYS A 45 -2.49 11.67 33.80
C LYS A 45 -1.87 12.47 32.64
N GLU A 46 -1.43 11.80 31.58
CA GLU A 46 -0.89 12.46 30.38
C GLU A 46 -1.95 13.29 29.66
N LEU A 47 -3.15 12.72 29.42
CA LEU A 47 -4.26 13.45 28.79
C LEU A 47 -4.63 14.69 29.60
N THR A 48 -4.75 14.56 30.92
CA THR A 48 -5.01 15.70 31.83
C THR A 48 -3.89 16.74 31.77
N ARG A 49 -2.61 16.31 31.75
CA ARG A 49 -1.45 17.21 31.65
C ARG A 49 -1.47 18.03 30.35
N HIS A 50 -1.96 17.45 29.25
CA HIS A 50 -2.13 18.12 27.97
C HIS A 50 -3.45 18.91 27.85
N GLY A 51 -4.20 19.04 28.93
CA GLY A 51 -5.46 19.79 28.94
C GLY A 51 -6.60 19.10 28.20
N ILE A 52 -6.52 17.77 28.00
CA ILE A 52 -7.59 16.97 27.41
C ILE A 52 -8.49 16.47 28.55
N PRO A 53 -9.71 17.03 28.71
CA PRO A 53 -10.61 16.62 29.77
C PRO A 53 -11.15 15.21 29.49
N LEU A 54 -11.11 14.36 30.52
CA LEU A 54 -11.69 13.01 30.49
C LEU A 54 -13.16 13.02 30.93
N ASP A 55 -13.54 14.05 31.68
CA ASP A 55 -14.89 14.24 32.18
C ASP A 55 -15.71 15.00 31.13
N ASN A 56 -16.95 14.56 30.94
CA ASN A 56 -17.92 15.19 30.04
C ASN A 56 -17.56 15.12 28.54
N PRO A 57 -17.46 13.91 27.95
CA PRO A 57 -17.16 13.76 26.53
C PRO A 57 -18.22 14.42 25.63
N ASP A 58 -17.79 15.03 24.53
CA ASP A 58 -18.66 15.58 23.49
C ASP A 58 -19.27 14.43 22.66
N ILE A 59 -20.38 13.89 23.15
CA ILE A 59 -21.07 12.77 22.52
C ILE A 59 -21.81 13.26 21.27
N ARG A 60 -21.44 12.70 20.13
CA ARG A 60 -22.11 12.89 18.83
C ARG A 60 -23.13 11.79 18.58
N PRO A 61 -24.17 12.04 17.77
CA PRO A 61 -25.12 11.00 17.38
C PRO A 61 -24.42 9.89 16.60
N ASP A 62 -24.89 8.65 16.79
CA ASP A 62 -24.41 7.51 16.01
C ASP A 62 -24.67 7.70 14.52
N VAL A 63 -23.70 7.28 13.72
CA VAL A 63 -23.79 7.33 12.26
C VAL A 63 -24.39 6.01 11.74
N ASP A 64 -25.48 6.11 10.98
CA ASP A 64 -26.03 5.01 10.17
C ASP A 64 -25.46 5.12 8.74
N PHE A 65 -24.32 4.46 8.54
CA PHE A 65 -23.64 4.42 7.26
C PHE A 65 -23.33 2.98 6.88
N ARG A 66 -23.63 2.63 5.63
CA ARG A 66 -23.38 1.29 5.07
C ARG A 66 -22.18 1.36 4.14
N LEU A 67 -21.09 0.72 4.54
CA LEU A 67 -19.88 0.56 3.75
C LEU A 67 -20.12 -0.44 2.61
N PRO A 68 -19.42 -0.27 1.46
CA PRO A 68 -19.24 -1.35 0.51
C PRO A 68 -18.66 -2.59 1.17
N ARG A 69 -18.90 -3.77 0.59
CA ARG A 69 -18.35 -5.02 1.11
C ARG A 69 -16.82 -4.95 1.11
N LEU A 70 -16.23 -5.21 2.27
CA LEU A 70 -14.79 -5.36 2.39
C LEU A 70 -14.31 -6.61 1.64
N ARG A 71 -13.06 -6.55 1.17
CA ARG A 71 -12.38 -7.69 0.55
C ARG A 71 -11.65 -8.48 1.64
N GLY A 72 -12.36 -9.35 2.35
CA GLY A 72 -11.81 -10.11 3.48
C GLY A 72 -12.62 -9.89 4.76
N VAL A 73 -12.07 -10.31 5.90
CA VAL A 73 -12.75 -10.32 7.20
C VAL A 73 -12.71 -8.96 7.89
N GLY A 74 -11.72 -8.11 7.59
CA GLY A 74 -11.57 -6.80 8.20
C GLY A 74 -10.74 -5.84 7.37
N ILE A 75 -10.52 -4.64 7.91
CA ILE A 75 -9.85 -3.55 7.20
C ILE A 75 -8.40 -3.87 6.80
N GLU A 76 -7.67 -4.63 7.61
CA GLU A 76 -6.30 -5.05 7.32
C GLU A 76 -6.26 -5.95 6.08
N GLU A 77 -7.06 -7.01 6.08
CA GLU A 77 -7.16 -7.95 4.96
C GLU A 77 -7.70 -7.24 3.70
N HIS A 78 -8.62 -6.29 3.85
CA HIS A 78 -9.11 -5.49 2.74
C HIS A 78 -7.99 -4.75 2.02
N PHE A 79 -7.18 -3.97 2.75
CA PHE A 79 -6.08 -3.24 2.14
C PHE A 79 -4.98 -4.17 1.63
N PHE A 80 -4.71 -5.28 2.31
CA PHE A 80 -3.79 -6.30 1.83
C PHE A 80 -4.25 -6.88 0.48
N ASN A 81 -5.51 -7.27 0.36
CA ASN A 81 -6.08 -7.84 -0.86
C ASN A 81 -6.11 -6.83 -2.00
N VAL A 82 -6.46 -5.56 -1.72
CA VAL A 82 -6.42 -4.47 -2.70
C VAL A 82 -4.99 -4.20 -3.18
N ALA A 83 -4.02 -4.21 -2.26
CA ALA A 83 -2.62 -4.05 -2.61
C ALA A 83 -2.11 -5.23 -3.43
N GLN A 84 -2.48 -6.46 -3.06
CA GLN A 84 -2.10 -7.67 -3.78
C GLN A 84 -2.67 -7.69 -5.19
N GLU A 85 -3.95 -7.37 -5.37
CA GLU A 85 -4.59 -7.30 -6.70
C GLU A 85 -3.87 -6.34 -7.65
N GLN A 86 -3.43 -5.18 -7.14
CA GLN A 86 -2.76 -4.16 -7.96
C GLN A 86 -1.28 -4.44 -8.20
N SER A 87 -0.57 -4.99 -7.20
CA SER A 87 0.88 -5.15 -7.24
C SER A 87 1.33 -6.52 -7.74
N LYS A 88 0.51 -7.57 -7.57
CA LYS A 88 0.90 -8.95 -7.89
C LYS A 88 1.40 -9.14 -9.33
N PRO A 89 0.73 -8.62 -10.38
CA PRO A 89 1.21 -8.82 -11.75
C PRO A 89 2.63 -8.29 -11.97
N TYR A 90 2.94 -7.11 -11.40
CA TYR A 90 4.27 -6.51 -11.50
C TYR A 90 5.29 -7.23 -10.61
N ARG A 91 4.88 -7.65 -9.41
CA ARG A 91 5.75 -8.40 -8.50
C ARG A 91 6.16 -9.73 -9.12
N ASP A 92 5.22 -10.46 -9.73
CA ASP A 92 5.51 -11.73 -10.39
C ASP A 92 6.49 -11.53 -11.58
N LEU A 93 6.35 -10.44 -12.34
CA LEU A 93 7.30 -10.06 -13.41
C LEU A 93 8.70 -9.72 -12.85
N LEU A 94 8.78 -8.95 -11.76
CA LEU A 94 10.05 -8.59 -11.12
C LEU A 94 10.73 -9.80 -10.49
N GLU A 95 9.97 -10.70 -9.86
CA GLU A 95 10.50 -11.95 -9.30
C GLU A 95 11.11 -12.82 -10.40
N ALA A 96 10.42 -12.97 -11.55
CA ALA A 96 10.96 -13.68 -12.70
C ALA A 96 12.23 -13.02 -13.28
N LEU A 97 12.22 -11.69 -13.39
CA LEU A 97 13.34 -10.90 -13.91
C LEU A 97 14.59 -11.00 -13.03
N VAL A 98 14.44 -10.94 -11.70
CA VAL A 98 15.56 -10.95 -10.75
C VAL A 98 16.15 -12.35 -10.54
N VAL A 99 15.33 -13.39 -10.70
CA VAL A 99 15.80 -14.80 -10.60
C VAL A 99 16.47 -15.27 -11.91
N GLY A 100 16.14 -14.67 -13.05
CA GLY A 100 16.70 -15.04 -14.35
C GLY A 100 18.21 -14.85 -14.45
N ASP A 101 18.84 -15.66 -15.30
CA ASP A 101 20.25 -15.50 -15.64
C ASP A 101 20.45 -14.24 -16.50
N VAL A 102 21.46 -13.44 -16.14
CA VAL A 102 21.84 -12.28 -16.94
C VAL A 102 22.58 -12.76 -18.19
N PRO A 103 22.14 -12.39 -19.40
CA PRO A 103 22.82 -12.76 -20.63
C PRO A 103 24.23 -12.17 -20.67
N SER A 104 25.15 -12.83 -21.37
CA SER A 104 26.49 -12.29 -21.58
C SER A 104 26.42 -10.97 -22.34
N THR A 105 27.21 -9.99 -21.92
CA THR A 105 27.35 -8.71 -22.61
C THR A 105 27.75 -8.94 -24.08
N PRO A 106 27.07 -8.31 -25.05
CA PRO A 106 27.44 -8.44 -26.45
C PRO A 106 28.86 -7.87 -26.67
N LYS A 107 29.60 -8.50 -27.60
CA LYS A 107 30.96 -8.06 -27.94
C LYS A 107 30.98 -6.77 -28.74
N GLU A 108 29.94 -6.56 -29.55
CA GLU A 108 29.74 -5.41 -30.40
C GLU A 108 28.29 -4.95 -30.25
N TRP A 109 28.11 -3.65 -30.05
CA TRP A 109 26.79 -3.02 -29.97
C TRP A 109 26.39 -2.48 -31.34
N SER A 110 25.12 -2.62 -31.68
CA SER A 110 24.53 -2.02 -32.87
C SER A 110 24.42 -0.51 -32.71
N GLU A 111 24.87 0.24 -33.71
CA GLU A 111 24.70 1.70 -33.81
C GLU A 111 23.43 2.09 -34.58
N GLU A 112 22.65 1.09 -35.05
CA GLU A 112 21.43 1.32 -35.80
C GLU A 112 20.29 1.85 -34.91
N PRO A 113 19.54 2.87 -35.37
CA PRO A 113 18.39 3.37 -34.62
C PRO A 113 17.28 2.31 -34.44
N GLY A 114 16.70 2.26 -33.23
CA GLY A 114 15.57 1.39 -32.91
C GLY A 114 15.93 0.24 -31.98
N TRP A 115 15.04 -0.74 -31.87
CA TRP A 115 15.24 -1.88 -30.99
C TRP A 115 16.12 -2.94 -31.65
N THR A 116 17.11 -3.42 -30.90
CA THR A 116 18.00 -4.51 -31.31
C THR A 116 17.99 -5.61 -30.25
N CYS A 117 17.70 -6.84 -30.67
CA CYS A 117 17.83 -8.04 -29.86
C CYS A 117 19.22 -8.66 -30.09
N TYR A 118 19.93 -8.99 -29.01
CA TYR A 118 21.24 -9.65 -29.08
C TYR A 118 21.09 -11.14 -28.78
N ASP A 119 20.98 -11.93 -29.85
CA ASP A 119 20.84 -13.38 -29.76
C ASP A 119 22.23 -14.07 -29.81
N PRO A 120 22.52 -15.03 -28.92
CA PRO A 120 23.83 -15.70 -28.89
C PRO A 120 24.23 -16.44 -30.18
N LEU A 121 23.26 -16.83 -31.01
CA LEU A 121 23.48 -17.56 -32.26
C LEU A 121 23.43 -16.64 -33.50
N ARG A 122 22.53 -15.66 -33.49
CA ARG A 122 22.26 -14.77 -34.63
C ARG A 122 22.98 -13.43 -34.54
N GLY A 123 23.51 -13.07 -33.38
CA GLY A 123 24.10 -11.75 -33.11
C GLY A 123 23.02 -10.67 -32.98
N ALA A 124 23.34 -9.45 -33.41
CA ALA A 124 22.42 -8.32 -33.37
C ALA A 124 21.32 -8.46 -34.43
N VAL A 125 20.06 -8.46 -33.99
CA VAL A 125 18.88 -8.54 -34.85
C VAL A 125 17.97 -7.34 -34.58
N SER A 126 17.68 -6.54 -35.61
CA SER A 126 16.72 -5.44 -35.50
C SER A 126 15.30 -6.00 -35.33
N VAL A 127 14.56 -5.45 -34.36
CA VAL A 127 13.18 -5.83 -34.03
C VAL A 127 12.30 -4.58 -33.93
N PRO A 128 10.98 -4.69 -34.15
CA PRO A 128 10.09 -3.53 -34.02
C PRO A 128 9.90 -3.09 -32.56
N TYR A 129 9.95 -4.04 -31.61
CA TYR A 129 9.89 -3.83 -30.17
C TYR A 129 10.37 -5.10 -29.43
N PRO A 130 10.72 -5.02 -28.13
CA PRO A 130 11.10 -6.19 -27.33
C PRO A 130 9.90 -7.11 -27.07
N GLU A 131 10.06 -8.42 -27.27
CA GLU A 131 9.01 -9.41 -26.98
C GLU A 131 8.98 -9.81 -25.49
N ASP A 132 9.96 -9.35 -24.71
CA ASP A 132 10.10 -9.64 -23.29
C ASP A 132 8.93 -9.09 -22.46
N THR A 133 8.49 -9.88 -21.47
CA THR A 133 7.40 -9.50 -20.56
C THR A 133 7.83 -8.48 -19.50
N ALA A 134 9.13 -8.37 -19.26
CA ALA A 134 9.75 -7.37 -18.39
C ALA A 134 11.17 -7.08 -18.89
N LEU A 135 11.57 -5.82 -18.85
CA LEU A 135 12.90 -5.38 -19.27
C LEU A 135 13.36 -4.19 -18.43
N VAL A 136 14.68 -4.03 -18.30
CA VAL A 136 15.32 -2.88 -17.65
C VAL A 136 16.23 -2.25 -18.68
N PHE A 137 16.12 -0.95 -18.84
CA PHE A 137 16.97 -0.18 -19.73
C PHE A 137 17.31 1.16 -19.09
N ASP A 138 18.48 1.67 -19.41
CA ASP A 138 18.92 3.00 -19.04
C ASP A 138 18.72 3.98 -20.21
N VAL A 139 18.59 5.27 -19.93
CA VAL A 139 18.33 6.30 -20.94
C VAL A 139 19.29 7.47 -20.77
N GLU A 140 19.97 7.83 -21.85
CA GLU A 140 20.94 8.90 -21.88
C GLU A 140 20.42 10.13 -22.63
N VAL A 141 20.68 11.32 -22.08
CA VAL A 141 20.24 12.61 -22.64
C VAL A 141 21.46 13.52 -22.88
N CYS A 142 21.64 13.98 -24.12
CA CYS A 142 22.64 14.99 -24.44
C CYS A 142 22.03 16.39 -24.28
N VAL A 143 22.19 16.99 -23.09
CA VAL A 143 21.60 18.30 -22.73
C VAL A 143 21.84 19.40 -23.77
N PRO A 144 23.04 19.55 -24.38
CA PRO A 144 23.25 20.53 -25.44
C PRO A 144 22.41 20.30 -26.70
N ALA A 145 22.07 19.04 -27.01
CA ALA A 145 21.24 18.66 -28.16
C ALA A 145 19.74 18.78 -27.86
N GLY A 146 19.35 18.77 -26.58
CA GLY A 146 17.98 18.99 -26.12
C GLY A 146 17.63 18.14 -24.88
N ALA A 147 16.35 18.18 -24.51
CA ALA A 147 15.80 17.37 -23.41
C ALA A 147 15.32 15.97 -23.84
N ALA A 148 15.43 15.65 -25.13
CA ALA A 148 15.03 14.35 -25.67
C ALA A 148 16.12 13.30 -25.42
N PRO A 149 15.75 12.03 -25.18
CA PRO A 149 16.72 10.94 -25.07
C PRO A 149 17.46 10.73 -26.39
N VAL A 150 18.76 10.44 -26.29
CA VAL A 150 19.65 10.21 -27.43
C VAL A 150 20.03 8.75 -27.55
N MET A 151 20.08 8.01 -26.43
CA MET A 151 20.38 6.58 -26.40
C MET A 151 19.58 5.89 -25.29
N ALA A 152 19.25 4.62 -25.50
CA ALA A 152 18.69 3.74 -24.49
C ALA A 152 19.31 2.35 -24.63
N THR A 153 19.69 1.72 -23.52
CA THR A 153 20.37 0.40 -23.50
C THR A 153 19.76 -0.52 -22.48
#